data_AF-A0A662FIQ9-F1
#
_entry.id   AF-A0A662FIQ9-F1
#
_cell.length_a   1.000
_cell.length_b   1.000
_cell.length_c   1.000
_cell.angle_alpha   90.00
_cell.angle_beta   90.00
_cell.angle_gamma   90.00
#
_symmetry.space_group_name_H-M   'P 1'
#
loop_
_entity.id
_entity.type
_entity.pdbx_description
1 polymer ?
#
loop_
_entity_poly.entity_id
_entity_poly.type
_entity_poly.pdbx_seq_one_letter_code
_entity_poly.pdbx_strand_id
1 'polypeptide(L)'
;METDNKEEAKDEINLGGNITLSGFKELDKTTMVVVKKIVGSRTKKITDSYENFENITVKLKQMHGDKKTEKGLFEIRIRVVLGGKQTVSEATGRNLFFVLAEAFSKLEKQLQK
;
A
#
# COMPACT_ATOMS: atom_id res chain seq x y z
N MET A 1 -21.71 -17.96 -4.92
CA MET A 1 -20.39 -17.56 -4.37
C MET A 1 -20.00 -16.29 -5.10
N GLU A 2 -20.49 -15.16 -4.60
CA GLU A 2 -20.21 -13.85 -5.17
C GLU A 2 -19.38 -13.11 -4.13
N THR A 3 -18.06 -13.08 -4.35
CA THR A 3 -17.20 -12.11 -3.66
C THR A 3 -17.48 -10.74 -4.26
N ASP A 4 -18.55 -10.13 -3.77
CA ASP A 4 -18.85 -8.71 -3.99
C ASP A 4 -17.81 -7.90 -3.19
N ASN A 5 -16.64 -7.71 -3.79
CA ASN A 5 -15.59 -6.81 -3.29
C ASN A 5 -16.00 -5.38 -3.65
N LYS A 6 -17.06 -4.89 -3.01
CA LYS A 6 -17.60 -3.55 -3.21
C LYS A 6 -17.71 -2.83 -1.88
N GLU A 7 -16.59 -2.32 -1.38
CA GLU A 7 -16.57 -1.06 -0.62
C GLU A 7 -15.14 -0.53 -0.47
N GLU A 8 -15.03 0.81 -0.36
CA GLU A 8 -13.82 1.64 -0.32
C GLU A 8 -13.32 2.22 -1.66
N ALA A 9 -14.23 2.72 -2.49
CA ALA A 9 -13.92 3.59 -3.65
C ALA A 9 -13.94 5.11 -3.31
N LYS A 10 -14.01 5.51 -2.03
CA LYS A 10 -14.23 6.93 -1.66
C LYS A 10 -12.98 7.76 -1.38
N ASP A 11 -11.80 7.13 -1.24
CA ASP A 11 -10.57 7.83 -0.84
C ASP A 11 -9.32 7.29 -1.55
N GLU A 12 -9.42 7.13 -2.88
CA GLU A 12 -8.31 6.72 -3.74
C GLU A 12 -7.57 7.95 -4.30
N ILE A 13 -6.26 7.97 -4.14
CA ILE A 13 -5.34 8.99 -4.64
C ILE A 13 -4.45 8.32 -5.68
N ASN A 14 -4.57 8.73 -6.93
CA ASN A 14 -3.69 8.26 -8.00
C ASN A 14 -2.43 9.13 -8.07
N LEU A 15 -1.26 8.51 -8.09
CA LEU A 15 0.03 9.21 -8.21
C LEU A 15 0.56 9.26 -9.65
N GLY A 16 -0.18 8.66 -10.61
CA GLY A 16 0.32 8.40 -11.95
C GLY A 16 1.17 7.12 -12.01
N GLY A 17 1.52 6.66 -13.21
CA GLY A 17 2.31 5.43 -13.41
C GLY A 17 1.62 4.17 -12.87
N ASN A 18 0.28 4.12 -12.93
CA ASN A 18 -0.55 3.03 -12.42
C ASN A 18 -0.38 2.75 -10.92
N ILE A 19 -0.09 3.80 -10.15
CA ILE A 19 0.01 3.78 -8.69
C ILE A 19 -1.26 4.36 -8.08
N THR A 20 -1.92 3.55 -7.25
CA THR A 20 -3.13 3.95 -6.51
C THR A 20 -2.87 3.84 -5.01
N LEU A 21 -3.20 4.90 -4.27
CA LEU A 21 -3.13 4.97 -2.81
C LEU A 21 -4.54 5.11 -2.23
N SER A 22 -4.99 4.17 -1.41
CA SER A 22 -6.33 4.22 -0.79
C SER A 22 -6.22 4.38 0.72
N GLY A 23 -7.00 5.27 1.34
CA GLY A 23 -7.01 5.46 2.80
C GLY A 23 -5.89 6.37 3.36
N PHE A 24 -5.22 7.13 2.49
CA PHE A 24 -4.13 8.06 2.86
C PHE A 24 -4.59 9.52 3.01
N LYS A 25 -5.86 9.82 2.73
CA LYS A 25 -6.38 11.19 2.67
C LYS A 25 -6.45 11.91 4.02
N GLU A 26 -6.61 11.16 5.10
CA GLU A 26 -6.65 11.69 6.48
C GLU A 26 -5.26 11.98 7.05
N LEU A 27 -4.18 11.67 6.31
CA LEU A 27 -2.82 11.95 6.75
C LEU A 27 -2.45 13.40 6.49
N ASP A 28 -1.64 13.97 7.39
CA ASP A 28 -1.06 15.31 7.20
C ASP A 28 -0.22 15.40 5.91
N LYS A 29 -0.15 16.61 5.33
CA LYS A 29 0.60 16.90 4.11
C LYS A 29 2.06 16.44 4.20
N THR A 30 2.71 16.61 5.35
CA THR A 30 4.10 16.20 5.59
C THR A 30 4.25 14.69 5.47
N THR A 31 3.37 13.95 6.14
CA THR A 31 3.31 12.48 6.08
C THR A 31 3.05 12.02 4.64
N MET A 32 2.14 12.69 3.94
CA MET A 32 1.79 12.33 2.57
C MET A 32 2.97 12.53 1.61
N VAL A 33 3.79 13.57 1.77
CA VAL A 33 5.02 13.77 0.96
C VAL A 33 5.98 12.59 1.15
N VAL A 34 6.17 12.14 2.39
CA VAL A 34 7.07 11.01 2.69
C VAL A 34 6.51 9.70 2.11
N VAL A 35 5.21 9.43 2.28
CA VAL A 35 4.56 8.25 1.68
C VAL A 35 4.74 8.24 0.16
N LYS A 36 4.47 9.36 -0.52
CA LYS A 36 4.65 9.49 -1.97
C LYS A 36 6.10 9.20 -2.39
N LYS A 37 7.10 9.70 -1.65
CA LYS A 37 8.51 9.40 -1.92
C LYS A 37 8.82 7.92 -1.79
N ILE A 38 8.35 7.27 -0.72
CA ILE A 38 8.59 5.83 -0.49
C ILE A 38 7.92 5.01 -1.58
N VAL A 39 6.62 5.22 -1.81
CA VAL A 39 5.84 4.46 -2.80
C VAL A 39 6.37 4.69 -4.20
N GLY A 40 6.67 5.94 -4.58
CA GLY A 40 7.23 6.27 -5.89
C GLY A 40 8.60 5.62 -6.11
N SER A 41 9.50 5.70 -5.11
CA SER A 41 10.83 5.08 -5.20
C SER A 41 10.75 3.55 -5.32
N ARG A 42 9.90 2.91 -4.52
CA ARG A 42 9.72 1.44 -4.53
C ARG A 42 9.02 0.96 -5.79
N THR A 43 7.98 1.66 -6.23
CA THR A 43 7.28 1.32 -7.47
C THR A 43 8.21 1.48 -8.65
N LYS A 44 9.00 2.57 -8.71
CA LYS A 44 9.98 2.75 -9.79
C LYS A 44 10.92 1.55 -9.91
N LYS A 45 11.43 1.02 -8.79
CA LYS A 45 12.26 -0.19 -8.82
C LYS A 45 11.52 -1.40 -9.40
N ILE A 46 10.24 -1.57 -9.07
CA ILE A 46 9.42 -2.65 -9.62
C ILE A 46 9.23 -2.45 -11.13
N THR A 47 8.87 -1.24 -11.58
CA THR A 47 8.67 -0.96 -13.01
C THR A 47 9.96 -1.08 -13.82
N ASP A 48 11.11 -0.71 -13.25
CA ASP A 48 12.43 -0.90 -13.87
C ASP A 48 12.84 -2.38 -13.91
N SER A 49 12.36 -3.21 -12.99
CA SER A 49 12.74 -4.64 -12.89
C SER A 49 11.79 -5.59 -13.61
N TYR A 50 10.53 -5.19 -13.83
CA TYR A 50 9.47 -6.03 -14.39
C TYR A 50 8.77 -5.28 -15.52
N GLU A 51 9.05 -5.68 -16.76
CA GLU A 51 8.47 -5.07 -17.97
C GLU A 51 6.95 -5.30 -18.08
N ASN A 52 6.43 -6.34 -17.44
CA ASN A 52 5.01 -6.70 -17.42
C ASN A 52 4.24 -6.01 -16.28
N PHE A 53 4.73 -4.89 -15.75
CA PHE A 53 4.02 -4.14 -14.72
C PHE A 53 2.71 -3.53 -15.25
N GLU A 54 1.60 -3.82 -14.56
CA GLU A 54 0.30 -3.27 -14.90
C GLU A 54 -0.12 -2.20 -13.90
N ASN A 55 -0.24 -2.56 -12.63
CA ASN A 55 -0.64 -1.60 -11.58
C ASN A 55 -0.14 -2.02 -10.20
N ILE A 56 -0.10 -1.04 -9.31
CA ILE A 56 0.11 -1.23 -7.88
C ILE A 56 -0.91 -0.42 -7.08
N THR A 57 -1.53 -1.08 -6.12
CA THR A 57 -2.49 -0.48 -5.19
C THR A 57 -1.96 -0.64 -3.78
N VAL A 58 -1.79 0.49 -3.08
CA VAL A 58 -1.42 0.52 -1.66
C VAL A 58 -2.63 1.01 -0.88
N LYS A 59 -3.14 0.19 0.02
CA LYS A 59 -4.26 0.51 0.89
C LYS A 59 -3.77 0.67 2.32
N LEU A 60 -4.15 1.77 2.95
CA LEU A 60 -3.94 2.04 4.36
C LEU A 60 -5.26 1.91 5.10
N LYS A 61 -5.24 1.16 6.20
CA LYS A 61 -6.32 1.07 7.15
C LYS A 61 -5.79 1.44 8.54
N GLN A 62 -6.39 2.46 9.15
CA GLN A 62 -6.10 2.82 10.53
C GLN A 62 -7.07 2.07 11.44
N MET A 63 -6.54 1.18 12.27
CA MET A 63 -7.29 0.52 13.32
C MET A 63 -7.15 1.34 14.60
N HIS A 64 -8.20 2.09 14.93
CA HIS A 64 -8.33 2.70 16.25
C HIS A 64 -8.48 1.58 17.28
N GLY A 65 -7.46 1.41 18.13
CA GLY A 65 -7.56 0.51 19.27
C GLY A 65 -8.59 1.03 20.27
N ASP A 66 -9.31 0.10 20.92
CA ASP A 66 -10.20 0.40 22.05
C ASP A 66 -9.56 1.40 23.02
N LYS A 67 -10.42 2.26 23.62
CA LYS A 67 -10.19 3.47 24.43
C LYS A 67 -9.09 3.44 25.52
N LYS A 68 -8.34 2.34 25.69
CA LYS A 68 -7.30 2.12 26.70
C LYS A 68 -5.86 2.30 26.20
N THR A 69 -5.60 2.30 24.89
CA THR A 69 -4.24 2.47 24.36
C THR A 69 -4.22 3.51 23.26
N GLU A 70 -3.68 4.69 23.56
CA GLU A 70 -3.54 5.86 22.67
C GLU A 70 -2.58 5.65 21.47
N LYS A 71 -2.33 4.41 21.05
CA LYS A 71 -1.46 4.08 19.92
C LYS A 71 -2.23 3.22 18.93
N GLY A 72 -2.85 3.87 17.95
CA GLY A 72 -3.51 3.20 16.82
C GLY A 72 -2.57 2.26 16.06
N LEU A 73 -3.14 1.18 15.50
CA LEU A 73 -2.43 0.25 14.62
C LEU A 73 -2.68 0.66 13.18
N PHE A 74 -1.62 0.71 12.38
CA PHE A 74 -1.68 0.92 10.95
C PHE A 74 -1.56 -0.43 10.26
N GLU A 75 -2.49 -0.73 9.37
CA GLU A 75 -2.45 -1.88 8.47
C GLU A 75 -2.24 -1.37 7.05
N ILE A 76 -1.18 -1.85 6.40
CA ILE A 76 -0.89 -1.57 4.99
C ILE A 76 -1.05 -2.85 4.21
N ARG A 77 -1.82 -2.76 3.12
CA ARG A 77 -1.95 -3.83 2.13
C ARG A 77 -1.48 -3.34 0.77
N ILE A 78 -0.51 -4.02 0.19
CA ILE A 78 0.02 -3.71 -1.14
C ILE A 78 -0.39 -4.83 -2.08
N ARG A 79 -1.01 -4.46 -3.19
CA ARG A 79 -1.35 -5.35 -4.30
C ARG A 79 -0.58 -4.89 -5.53
N VAL A 80 0.14 -5.79 -6.18
CA VAL A 80 0.77 -5.53 -7.47
C VAL A 80 0.24 -6.53 -8.48
N VAL A 81 0.02 -6.07 -9.71
CA VAL A 81 -0.37 -6.90 -10.85
C VAL A 81 0.75 -6.83 -11.88
N LEU A 82 1.33 -7.99 -12.18
CA LEU A 82 2.39 -8.15 -13.17
C LEU A 82 1.96 -9.22 -14.19
N GLY A 83 1.65 -8.82 -15.44
CA GLY A 83 1.24 -9.71 -16.53
C GLY A 83 0.10 -10.66 -16.16
N GLY A 84 -0.93 -10.14 -15.50
CA GLY A 84 -2.11 -10.87 -15.02
C GLY A 84 -1.91 -11.59 -13.68
N LYS A 85 -0.67 -11.71 -13.17
CA LYS A 85 -0.40 -12.32 -11.87
C LYS A 85 -0.49 -11.29 -10.76
N GLN A 86 -1.44 -11.47 -9.85
CA GLN A 86 -1.60 -10.62 -8.68
C GLN A 86 -0.76 -11.16 -7.50
N THR A 87 0.13 -10.32 -6.99
CA THR A 87 0.86 -10.56 -5.74
C THR A 87 0.39 -9.58 -4.69
N VAL A 88 0.10 -10.07 -3.49
CA VAL A 88 -0.39 -9.25 -2.39
C VAL A 88 0.51 -9.45 -1.18
N SER A 89 0.91 -8.33 -0.58
CA SER A 89 1.62 -8.29 0.69
C SER A 89 0.86 -7.42 1.70
N GLU A 90 1.03 -7.74 2.97
CA GLU A 90 0.43 -7.00 4.07
C GLU A 90 1.38 -6.89 5.27
N ALA A 91 1.25 -5.78 5.99
CA ALA A 91 1.97 -5.53 7.22
C ALA A 91 1.10 -4.69 8.16
N THR A 92 1.29 -4.91 9.47
CA THR A 92 0.56 -4.19 10.50
C THR A 92 1.52 -3.75 11.60
N GLY A 93 1.34 -2.54 12.13
CA GLY A 93 2.19 -2.04 13.20
C GLY A 93 1.87 -0.62 13.62
N ARG A 94 2.59 -0.11 14.61
CA ARG A 94 2.32 1.21 15.22
C ARG A 94 2.97 2.38 14.50
N ASN A 95 3.87 2.11 13.54
CA ASN A 95 4.58 3.13 12.78
C ASN A 95 4.26 2.96 11.29
N LEU A 96 3.53 3.93 10.73
CA LEU A 96 3.11 3.93 9.33
C LEU A 96 4.27 3.71 8.35
N PHE A 97 5.39 4.42 8.51
CA PHE A 97 6.51 4.35 7.57
C PHE A 97 7.21 2.99 7.64
N PHE A 98 7.36 2.45 8.85
CA PHE A 98 7.94 1.14 9.05
C PHE A 98 7.06 0.04 8.42
N VAL A 99 5.75 0.10 8.69
CA VAL A 99 4.78 -0.86 8.17
C VAL A 99 4.72 -0.81 6.64
N LEU A 100 4.72 0.39 6.06
CA LEU A 100 4.79 0.58 4.61
C LEU A 100 6.07 -0.04 4.02
N ALA A 101 7.24 0.25 4.62
CA ALA A 101 8.50 -0.31 4.17
C ALA A 101 8.55 -1.84 4.31
N GLU A 102 7.99 -2.39 5.39
CA GLU A 102 7.91 -3.83 5.62
C GLU A 102 7.01 -4.51 4.59
N ALA A 103 5.84 -3.94 4.28
CA ALA A 103 4.94 -4.46 3.25
C ALA A 103 5.61 -4.50 1.87
N PHE A 104 6.37 -3.46 1.50
CA PHE A 104 7.17 -3.47 0.27
C PHE A 104 8.28 -4.53 0.30
N SER A 105 9.00 -4.65 1.42
CA SER A 105 10.05 -5.66 1.56
C SER A 105 9.51 -7.09 1.42
N LYS A 106 8.33 -7.36 1.99
CA LYS A 106 7.60 -8.63 1.82
C LYS A 106 7.20 -8.84 0.36
N LEU A 107 6.70 -7.80 -0.32
CA LEU A 107 6.35 -7.85 -1.73
C LEU A 107 7.56 -8.19 -2.60
N GLU A 108 8.68 -7.50 -2.42
CA GLU A 108 9.93 -7.74 -3.16
C GLU A 108 10.39 -9.19 -2.99
N LYS A 109 10.33 -9.73 -1.77
CA LYS A 109 10.65 -11.15 -1.51
C LYS A 109 9.70 -12.12 -2.21
N GLN A 110 8.43 -11.77 -2.34
CA GLN A 110 7.45 -12.59 -3.06
C GLN A 110 7.62 -12.50 -4.58
N LEU A 111 8.12 -11.37 -5.09
CA LEU A 111 8.38 -11.15 -6.52
C LEU A 111 9.71 -11.77 -7.00
N GLN A 112 10.68 -11.96 -6.10
CA GLN A 112 11.92 -12.68 -6.38
C GLN A 112 11.77 -14.22 -6.36
N LYS A 113 10.59 -14.72 -5.98
CA LYS A 113 10.26 -16.15 -5.96
C LYS A 113 9.57 -16.58 -7.26
#